data_AF-H0EHF8-F1
#
_entry.id   AF-H0EHF8-F1
#
_cell.length_a   1.000
_cell.length_b   1.000
_cell.length_c   1.000
_cell.angle_alpha   90.00
_cell.angle_beta   90.00
_cell.angle_gamma   90.00
#
_symmetry.space_group_name_H-M   'P 1'
#
loop_
_entity.id
_entity.type
_entity.pdbx_description
1 polymer ?
#
loop_
_entity_poly.entity_id
_entity_poly.type
_entity_poly.pdbx_seq_one_letter_code
_entity_poly.pdbx_strand_id
1 'polypeptide(L)'
;MSRDGISERLFSTVKLGYLDVLILLISAGADANGADGKGDAVKEAIRTGRKDLLVALTLCVTKPSRQVLDEDSVLISMLELLISYGASINAQGSAALKAVVSNTRLDLASILLRAPILDETLASEAFGEIDPNATPKQRLDLASQLIDRGAQGSRVHEALVSAVRDDDFQAIKMLVLRNNANKASVDYRNALALQDAVSREQLPIVGILLEASPTIESLAYAFPHIRKTSKEGRIVLTQAFLNGGAKGVEVDRALAMAIEDKSPMRDERLLRMLVENGAAVDTHVEHAVQKGDTDLLAILIVGGPSVEVTSRALQSAVKFDDENQRMRLLYLLLDAKADVNYDNGYVVFQAVDSVDVPALTMLLQCLPQPQSLDAAFAAAISTTDISECCELCLHLLGAGASGIEVDKALGIAVAEKPESLELLKIVLPAADPNFDGILLL
;
A
#
# COMPACT_ATOMS: atom_id res chain seq x y z
N MET A 1 -13.69 46.46 -65.46
CA MET A 1 -12.58 45.46 -65.39
C MET A 1 -13.24 44.09 -65.25
N SER A 2 -12.71 43.06 -65.91
CA SER A 2 -13.18 41.69 -65.66
C SER A 2 -12.88 41.30 -64.21
N ARG A 3 -13.68 40.38 -63.65
CA ARG A 3 -13.47 39.86 -62.29
C ARG A 3 -12.04 39.33 -62.12
N ASP A 4 -11.51 38.65 -63.13
CA ASP A 4 -10.14 38.12 -63.14
C ASP A 4 -9.09 39.24 -63.07
N GLY A 5 -9.28 40.34 -63.82
CA GLY A 5 -8.36 41.48 -63.79
C GLY A 5 -8.38 42.29 -62.48
N ILE A 6 -9.45 42.16 -61.68
CA ILE A 6 -9.51 42.69 -60.31
C ILE A 6 -8.77 41.73 -59.36
N SER A 7 -8.98 40.42 -59.50
CA SER A 7 -8.32 39.37 -58.70
C SER A 7 -6.81 39.31 -58.90
N GLU A 8 -6.28 39.60 -60.09
CA GLU A 8 -4.83 39.68 -60.36
C GLU A 8 -4.11 40.74 -59.52
N ARG A 9 -4.81 41.80 -59.10
CA ARG A 9 -4.24 42.89 -58.30
C ARG A 9 -4.22 42.59 -56.80
N LEU A 10 -4.88 41.53 -56.35
CA LEU A 10 -4.91 41.18 -54.92
C LEU A 10 -3.50 40.87 -54.41
N PHE A 11 -2.73 40.05 -55.12
CA PHE A 11 -1.40 39.63 -54.67
C PHE A 11 -0.46 40.83 -54.50
N SER A 12 -0.36 41.72 -55.49
CA SER A 12 0.50 42.91 -55.41
C SER A 12 0.05 43.88 -54.31
N THR A 13 -1.26 44.04 -54.12
CA THR A 13 -1.84 44.88 -53.06
C THR A 13 -1.49 44.35 -51.67
N VAL A 14 -1.60 43.04 -51.46
CA VAL A 14 -1.23 42.37 -50.21
C VAL A 14 0.27 42.44 -49.96
N LYS A 15 1.09 42.16 -50.99
CA LYS A 15 2.55 42.25 -50.92
C LYS A 15 3.04 43.63 -50.48
N LEU A 16 2.36 44.69 -50.91
CA LEU A 16 2.64 46.08 -50.53
C LEU A 16 1.97 46.50 -49.21
N GLY A 17 1.07 45.68 -48.66
CA GLY A 17 0.43 45.91 -47.37
C GLY A 17 -0.70 46.94 -47.37
N TYR A 18 -1.30 47.22 -48.52
CA TYR A 18 -2.32 48.27 -48.70
C TYR A 18 -3.74 47.77 -48.37
N LEU A 19 -4.11 47.83 -47.09
CA LEU A 19 -5.42 47.36 -46.60
C LEU A 19 -6.60 48.10 -47.26
N ASP A 20 -6.54 49.42 -47.39
CA ASP A 20 -7.64 50.21 -47.94
C ASP A 20 -7.93 49.84 -49.40
N VAL A 21 -6.86 49.66 -50.19
CA VAL A 21 -6.95 49.23 -51.59
C VAL A 21 -7.48 47.81 -51.68
N LEU A 22 -7.05 46.93 -50.77
CA LEU A 22 -7.54 45.56 -50.70
C LEU A 22 -9.06 45.54 -50.44
N ILE A 23 -9.56 46.32 -49.47
CA ILE A 23 -11.00 46.42 -49.18
C ILE A 23 -11.80 46.91 -50.39
N LEU A 24 -11.26 47.87 -51.16
CA LEU A 24 -11.88 48.35 -52.39
C LEU A 24 -11.97 47.25 -53.46
N LEU A 25 -10.89 46.49 -53.67
CA LEU A 25 -10.88 45.36 -54.62
C LEU A 25 -11.89 44.29 -54.21
N ILE A 26 -11.96 43.97 -52.92
CA ILE A 26 -12.90 42.99 -52.37
C ILE A 26 -14.35 43.46 -52.55
N SER A 27 -14.62 44.73 -52.26
CA SER A 27 -15.94 45.35 -52.45
C SER A 27 -16.37 45.35 -53.91
N ALA A 28 -15.40 45.37 -54.85
CA ALA A 28 -15.64 45.24 -56.28
C ALA A 28 -15.82 43.80 -56.77
N GLY A 29 -15.84 42.80 -55.87
CA GLY A 29 -16.09 41.39 -56.19
C GLY A 29 -14.84 40.58 -56.53
N ALA A 30 -13.66 40.97 -56.02
CA ALA A 30 -12.43 40.20 -56.20
C ALA A 30 -12.51 38.78 -55.61
N ASP A 31 -11.82 37.84 -56.25
CA ASP A 31 -11.76 36.44 -55.83
C ASP A 31 -10.57 36.16 -54.92
N ALA A 32 -10.81 35.72 -53.68
CA ALA A 32 -9.74 35.44 -52.72
C ALA A 32 -8.81 34.31 -53.17
N ASN A 33 -9.26 33.45 -54.09
CA ASN A 33 -8.43 32.40 -54.68
C ASN A 33 -7.46 32.94 -55.73
N GLY A 34 -7.56 34.21 -56.13
CA GLY A 34 -6.81 34.78 -57.24
C GLY A 34 -7.31 34.26 -58.60
N ALA A 35 -6.76 34.82 -59.68
CA ALA A 35 -7.17 34.46 -61.05
C ALA A 35 -6.80 33.02 -61.45
N ASP A 36 -5.76 32.44 -60.82
CA ASP A 36 -5.30 31.07 -61.08
C ASP A 36 -5.80 30.04 -60.07
N GLY A 37 -6.62 30.46 -59.11
CA GLY A 37 -7.20 29.60 -58.08
C GLY A 37 -6.23 29.18 -56.97
N LYS A 38 -4.97 29.62 -56.98
CA LYS A 38 -3.94 29.15 -56.03
C LYS A 38 -3.92 29.88 -54.70
N GLY A 39 -4.64 30.99 -54.56
CA GLY A 39 -4.74 31.76 -53.32
C GLY A 39 -3.46 32.51 -52.94
N ASP A 40 -2.62 32.93 -53.90
CA ASP A 40 -1.32 33.56 -53.63
C ASP A 40 -1.42 34.80 -52.73
N ALA A 41 -2.50 35.58 -52.84
CA ALA A 41 -2.76 36.73 -51.97
C ALA A 41 -2.94 36.31 -50.50
N VAL A 42 -3.63 35.19 -50.24
CA VAL A 42 -3.82 34.64 -48.89
C VAL A 42 -2.48 34.19 -48.32
N LYS A 43 -1.69 33.47 -49.11
CA LYS A 43 -0.34 33.00 -48.74
C LYS A 43 0.60 34.16 -48.42
N GLU A 44 0.54 35.23 -49.21
CA GLU A 44 1.37 36.42 -49.00
C GLU A 44 0.96 37.20 -47.73
N ALA A 45 -0.34 37.29 -47.42
CA ALA A 45 -0.81 37.91 -46.17
C ALA A 45 -0.29 37.15 -44.94
N ILE A 46 -0.24 35.82 -45.02
CA ILE A 46 0.34 34.95 -44.00
C ILE A 46 1.85 35.15 -43.90
N ARG A 47 2.55 35.08 -45.04
CA ARG A 47 4.01 35.25 -45.11
C ARG A 47 4.46 36.59 -44.51
N THR A 48 3.65 37.64 -44.68
CA THR A 48 3.92 38.98 -44.13
C THR A 48 3.41 39.18 -42.70
N GLY A 49 2.70 38.21 -42.12
CA GLY A 49 2.13 38.28 -40.76
C GLY A 49 1.00 39.30 -40.61
N ARG A 50 0.45 39.81 -41.73
CA ARG A 50 -0.55 40.88 -41.76
C ARG A 50 -1.96 40.30 -41.56
N LYS A 51 -2.34 40.14 -40.29
CA LYS A 51 -3.63 39.59 -39.86
C LYS A 51 -4.84 40.38 -40.39
N ASP A 52 -4.71 41.69 -40.50
CA ASP A 52 -5.72 42.60 -41.08
C ASP A 52 -6.01 42.28 -42.55
N LEU A 53 -4.97 42.02 -43.36
CA LEU A 53 -5.12 41.62 -44.76
C LEU A 53 -5.72 40.23 -44.89
N LEU A 54 -5.34 39.30 -44.00
CA LEU A 54 -5.90 37.95 -43.95
C LEU A 54 -7.40 37.95 -43.58
N VAL A 55 -7.82 38.79 -42.63
CA VAL A 55 -9.24 39.00 -42.31
C VAL A 55 -10.00 39.55 -43.52
N ALA A 56 -9.45 40.57 -44.19
CA ALA A 56 -10.09 41.12 -45.38
C ALA A 56 -10.29 40.03 -46.47
N LEU A 57 -9.25 39.26 -46.77
CA LEU A 57 -9.31 38.19 -47.77
C LEU A 57 -10.28 37.05 -47.41
N THR A 58 -10.47 36.76 -46.12
CA THR A 58 -11.40 35.71 -45.66
C THR A 58 -12.86 36.17 -45.63
N LEU A 59 -13.08 37.49 -45.57
CA LEU A 59 -14.42 38.12 -45.66
C LEU A 59 -14.84 38.46 -47.10
N CYS A 60 -14.03 38.11 -48.10
CA CYS A 60 -14.41 38.22 -49.51
C CYS A 60 -15.70 37.47 -49.82
N VAL A 61 -16.48 37.99 -50.78
CA VAL A 61 -17.69 37.34 -51.32
C VAL A 61 -17.37 35.93 -51.80
N THR A 62 -16.27 35.78 -52.51
CA THR A 62 -15.70 34.50 -52.92
C THR A 62 -14.53 34.15 -52.02
N LYS A 63 -14.83 33.28 -51.05
CA LYS A 63 -13.94 32.83 -49.98
C LYS A 63 -12.81 31.94 -50.52
N PRO A 64 -11.70 31.82 -49.79
CA PRO A 64 -10.67 30.83 -50.09
C PRO A 64 -11.28 29.42 -50.18
N SER A 65 -10.89 28.69 -51.22
CA SER A 65 -11.32 27.33 -51.49
C SER A 65 -10.65 26.35 -50.52
N ARG A 66 -11.24 25.16 -50.37
CA ARG A 66 -10.68 24.10 -49.53
C ARG A 66 -9.22 23.78 -49.86
N GLN A 67 -8.85 23.80 -51.14
CA GLN A 67 -7.48 23.57 -51.59
C GLN A 67 -6.47 24.58 -51.00
N VAL A 68 -6.85 25.85 -50.90
CA VAL A 68 -6.00 26.90 -50.32
C VAL A 68 -5.96 26.78 -48.80
N LEU A 69 -7.08 26.39 -48.18
CA LEU A 69 -7.22 26.26 -46.73
C LEU A 69 -6.52 25.02 -46.15
N ASP A 70 -6.39 23.96 -46.94
CA ASP A 70 -5.77 22.69 -46.53
C ASP A 70 -4.22 22.78 -46.51
N GLU A 71 -3.62 23.89 -46.96
CA GLU A 71 -2.17 24.11 -46.78
C GLU A 71 -1.83 24.40 -45.31
N ASP A 72 -0.89 23.65 -44.73
CA ASP A 72 -0.59 23.69 -43.29
C ASP A 72 -0.26 25.10 -42.76
N SER A 73 0.47 25.92 -43.54
CA SER A 73 0.81 27.30 -43.15
C SER A 73 -0.42 28.22 -43.10
N VAL A 74 -1.39 27.99 -43.97
CA VAL A 74 -2.67 28.70 -44.03
C VAL A 74 -3.55 28.28 -42.86
N LEU A 75 -3.65 26.97 -42.62
CA LEU A 75 -4.43 26.42 -41.52
C LEU A 75 -3.94 26.92 -40.15
N ILE A 76 -2.63 26.88 -39.89
CA ILE A 76 -2.02 27.39 -38.65
C ILE A 76 -2.36 28.86 -38.44
N SER A 77 -2.12 29.70 -39.45
CA SER A 77 -2.33 31.14 -39.36
C SER A 77 -3.79 31.50 -39.14
N MET A 78 -4.70 30.75 -39.77
CA MET A 78 -6.13 30.93 -39.59
C MET A 78 -6.59 30.51 -38.19
N LEU A 79 -6.08 29.40 -37.65
CA LEU A 79 -6.39 29.00 -36.28
C LEU A 79 -5.91 30.02 -35.26
N GLU A 80 -4.67 30.51 -35.39
CA GLU A 80 -4.14 31.57 -34.53
C GLU A 80 -4.99 32.85 -34.61
N LEU A 81 -5.43 33.21 -35.82
CA LEU A 81 -6.30 34.36 -36.05
C LEU A 81 -7.64 34.16 -35.34
N LEU A 82 -8.33 33.04 -35.59
CA LEU A 82 -9.63 32.72 -35.00
C LEU A 82 -9.57 32.73 -33.47
N ILE A 83 -8.54 32.11 -32.89
CA ILE A 83 -8.34 32.10 -31.44
C ILE A 83 -8.07 33.52 -30.92
N SER A 84 -7.28 34.34 -31.64
CA SER A 84 -7.04 35.73 -31.23
C SER A 84 -8.28 36.62 -31.27
N TYR A 85 -9.28 36.26 -32.09
CA TYR A 85 -10.60 36.91 -32.12
C TYR A 85 -11.64 36.23 -31.21
N GLY A 86 -11.23 35.28 -30.37
CA GLY A 86 -12.10 34.66 -29.37
C GLY A 86 -12.99 33.54 -29.91
N ALA A 87 -12.63 32.91 -31.04
CA ALA A 87 -13.30 31.70 -31.49
C ALA A 87 -13.28 30.63 -30.38
N SER A 88 -14.45 30.11 -30.04
CA SER A 88 -14.57 29.12 -28.97
C SER A 88 -14.10 27.75 -29.44
N ILE A 89 -13.10 27.20 -28.75
CA ILE A 89 -12.67 25.80 -28.94
C ILE A 89 -13.74 24.80 -28.47
N ASN A 90 -14.68 25.21 -27.63
CA ASN A 90 -15.77 24.36 -27.13
C ASN A 90 -16.87 24.11 -28.17
N ALA A 91 -16.83 24.80 -29.32
CA ALA A 91 -17.84 24.69 -30.36
C ALA A 91 -18.03 23.23 -30.81
N GLN A 92 -19.30 22.81 -30.92
CA GLN A 92 -19.69 21.45 -31.29
C GLN A 92 -19.05 20.36 -30.41
N GLY A 93 -18.92 20.62 -29.11
CA GLY A 93 -18.33 19.66 -28.17
C GLY A 93 -16.86 19.38 -28.47
N SER A 94 -16.09 20.45 -28.71
CA SER A 94 -14.65 20.43 -29.02
C SER A 94 -14.24 19.59 -30.24
N ALA A 95 -15.13 19.47 -31.25
CA ALA A 95 -14.89 18.67 -32.45
C ALA A 95 -13.55 18.96 -33.15
N ALA A 96 -13.14 20.24 -33.23
CA ALA A 96 -11.85 20.62 -33.80
C ALA A 96 -10.67 20.10 -32.98
N LEU A 97 -10.74 20.20 -31.64
CA LEU A 97 -9.71 19.68 -30.75
C LEU A 97 -9.64 18.15 -30.83
N LYS A 98 -10.79 17.47 -30.77
CA LYS A 98 -10.87 16.01 -30.90
C LYS A 98 -10.26 15.51 -32.20
N ALA A 99 -10.59 16.14 -33.33
CA ALA A 99 -10.02 15.77 -34.62
C ALA A 99 -8.51 15.98 -34.67
N VAL A 100 -8.00 17.08 -34.10
CA VAL A 100 -6.56 17.35 -34.05
C VAL A 100 -5.82 16.34 -33.16
N VAL A 101 -6.40 15.97 -32.02
CA VAL A 101 -5.85 14.97 -31.10
C VAL A 101 -5.87 13.58 -31.72
N SER A 102 -6.99 13.16 -32.33
CA SER A 102 -7.14 11.84 -32.97
C SER A 102 -6.21 11.65 -34.17
N ASN A 103 -5.82 12.73 -34.84
CA ASN A 103 -4.86 12.71 -35.94
C ASN A 103 -3.42 13.02 -35.49
N THR A 104 -3.16 13.13 -34.18
CA THR A 104 -1.83 13.39 -33.60
C THR A 104 -1.16 14.65 -34.17
N ARG A 105 -1.94 15.68 -34.51
CA ARG A 105 -1.46 16.97 -35.03
C ARG A 105 -0.98 17.86 -33.87
N LEU A 106 0.21 17.57 -33.33
CA LEU A 106 0.80 18.27 -32.17
C LEU A 106 0.91 19.79 -32.37
N ASP A 107 1.25 20.20 -33.58
CA ASP A 107 1.37 21.59 -34.01
C ASP A 107 0.03 22.32 -33.82
N LEU A 108 -1.06 21.76 -34.34
CA LEU A 108 -2.39 22.35 -34.24
C LEU A 108 -2.95 22.22 -32.82
N ALA A 109 -2.64 21.13 -32.11
CA ALA A 109 -3.09 20.91 -30.74
C ALA A 109 -2.56 22.01 -29.82
N SER A 110 -1.27 22.34 -29.95
CA SER A 110 -0.63 23.39 -29.16
C SER A 110 -1.26 24.77 -29.42
N ILE A 111 -1.67 25.05 -30.66
CA ILE A 111 -2.33 26.30 -31.04
C ILE A 111 -3.75 26.34 -30.48
N LEU A 112 -4.54 25.29 -30.70
CA LEU A 112 -5.92 25.19 -30.24
C LEU A 112 -6.00 25.31 -28.73
N LEU A 113 -5.15 24.58 -28.02
CA LEU A 113 -5.06 24.73 -26.57
C LEU A 113 -4.63 26.17 -26.23
N ARG A 114 -3.90 26.94 -27.03
CA ARG A 114 -3.80 28.42 -26.94
C ARG A 114 -5.06 29.19 -26.48
N ALA A 115 -6.26 28.69 -26.80
CA ALA A 115 -7.53 29.31 -26.47
C ALA A 115 -7.74 29.55 -24.96
N PRO A 116 -8.38 30.68 -24.59
CA PRO A 116 -8.47 31.11 -23.20
C PRO A 116 -9.41 30.27 -22.33
N ILE A 117 -10.42 29.64 -22.93
CA ILE A 117 -11.44 28.87 -22.22
C ILE A 117 -11.61 27.52 -22.93
N LEU A 118 -11.30 26.44 -22.21
CA LEU A 118 -11.65 25.07 -22.58
C LEU A 118 -12.41 24.46 -21.40
N ASP A 119 -13.56 23.86 -21.68
CA ASP A 119 -14.34 23.14 -20.67
C ASP A 119 -13.60 21.85 -20.26
N GLU A 120 -13.51 21.58 -18.95
CA GLU A 120 -12.78 20.44 -18.40
C GLU A 120 -13.34 19.09 -18.89
N THR A 121 -14.65 18.99 -19.09
CA THR A 121 -15.29 17.79 -19.65
C THR A 121 -14.86 17.58 -21.09
N LEU A 122 -14.80 18.65 -21.87
CA LEU A 122 -14.35 18.61 -23.27
C LEU A 122 -12.85 18.31 -23.40
N ALA A 123 -12.03 18.79 -22.46
CA ALA A 123 -10.63 18.40 -22.35
C ALA A 123 -10.48 16.90 -22.05
N SER A 124 -11.30 16.38 -21.12
CA SER A 124 -11.34 14.96 -20.75
C SER A 124 -11.83 14.07 -21.88
N GLU A 125 -12.81 14.51 -22.66
CA GLU A 125 -13.26 13.82 -23.86
C GLU A 125 -12.18 13.80 -24.94
N ALA A 126 -11.54 14.93 -25.22
CA ALA A 126 -10.43 15.01 -26.17
C ALA A 126 -9.23 14.13 -25.74
N PHE A 127 -8.98 13.98 -24.44
CA PHE A 127 -7.97 13.06 -23.92
C PHE A 127 -8.26 11.60 -24.31
N GLY A 128 -9.54 11.21 -24.35
CA GLY A 128 -9.95 9.89 -24.81
C GLY A 128 -9.73 9.63 -26.30
N GLU A 129 -9.47 10.67 -27.09
CA GLU A 129 -9.22 10.59 -28.53
C GLU A 129 -7.73 10.46 -28.89
N ILE A 130 -6.83 10.42 -27.90
CA ILE A 130 -5.38 10.25 -28.16
C ILE A 130 -5.17 8.93 -28.91
N ASP A 131 -4.57 9.00 -30.09
CA ASP A 131 -4.33 7.82 -30.94
C ASP A 131 -3.46 6.80 -30.19
N PRO A 132 -3.96 5.57 -29.94
CA PRO A 132 -3.19 4.53 -29.27
C PRO A 132 -1.94 4.12 -30.05
N ASN A 133 -1.90 4.34 -31.37
CA ASN A 133 -0.79 3.99 -32.26
C ASN A 133 0.27 5.11 -32.38
N ALA A 134 0.01 6.30 -31.82
CA ALA A 134 0.99 7.37 -31.80
C ALA A 134 2.22 6.97 -30.97
N THR A 135 3.37 7.61 -31.25
CA THR A 135 4.59 7.34 -30.48
C THR A 135 4.39 7.70 -29.01
N PRO A 136 5.08 7.04 -28.05
CA PRO A 136 4.96 7.34 -26.63
C PRO A 136 5.15 8.83 -26.30
N LYS A 137 6.12 9.48 -26.97
CA LYS A 137 6.35 10.92 -26.84
C LYS A 137 5.15 11.76 -27.29
N GLN A 138 4.56 11.46 -28.44
CA GLN A 138 3.39 12.19 -28.93
C GLN A 138 2.18 12.01 -28.00
N ARG A 139 1.94 10.79 -27.53
CA ARG A 139 0.87 10.51 -26.55
C ARG A 139 1.09 11.30 -25.27
N LEU A 140 2.33 11.31 -24.76
CA LEU A 140 2.70 12.06 -23.57
C LEU A 140 2.53 13.57 -23.74
N ASP A 141 2.97 14.13 -24.87
CA ASP A 141 2.87 15.56 -25.18
C ASP A 141 1.40 16.01 -25.26
N LEU A 142 0.53 15.22 -25.89
CA LEU A 142 -0.92 15.50 -25.96
C LEU A 142 -1.59 15.33 -24.59
N ALA A 143 -1.30 14.22 -23.91
CA ALA A 143 -1.85 13.94 -22.58
C ALA A 143 -1.49 15.04 -21.58
N SER A 144 -0.21 15.45 -21.54
CA SER A 144 0.26 16.55 -20.68
C SER A 144 -0.49 17.84 -20.98
N GLN A 145 -0.58 18.23 -22.26
CA GLN A 145 -1.25 19.45 -22.65
C GLN A 145 -2.74 19.45 -22.28
N LEU A 146 -3.44 18.33 -22.46
CA LEU A 146 -4.87 18.22 -22.14
C LEU A 146 -5.12 18.22 -20.62
N ILE A 147 -4.27 17.54 -19.86
CA ILE A 147 -4.31 17.54 -18.38
C ILE A 147 -4.03 18.94 -17.82
N ASP A 148 -3.10 19.68 -18.43
CA ASP A 148 -2.87 21.10 -18.12
C ASP A 148 -4.14 21.95 -18.32
N ARG A 149 -5.08 21.49 -19.16
CA ARG A 149 -6.34 22.18 -19.45
C ARG A 149 -7.56 21.57 -18.79
N GLY A 150 -7.37 20.76 -17.74
CA GLY A 150 -8.50 20.25 -16.97
C GLY A 150 -8.95 18.84 -17.34
N ALA A 151 -8.26 18.13 -18.24
CA ALA A 151 -8.59 16.73 -18.48
C ALA A 151 -8.41 15.91 -17.19
N GLN A 152 -9.47 15.21 -16.78
CA GLN A 152 -9.53 14.46 -15.52
C GLN A 152 -10.51 13.26 -15.61
N GLY A 153 -10.63 12.53 -14.50
CA GLY A 153 -11.60 11.44 -14.37
C GLY A 153 -11.18 10.13 -15.05
N SER A 154 -12.17 9.30 -15.39
CA SER A 154 -11.98 7.90 -15.77
C SER A 154 -11.02 7.70 -16.94
N ARG A 155 -11.05 8.56 -17.96
CA ARG A 155 -10.13 8.49 -19.13
C ARG A 155 -8.66 8.62 -18.70
N VAL A 156 -8.38 9.57 -17.82
CA VAL A 156 -7.03 9.81 -17.28
C VAL A 156 -6.59 8.65 -16.37
N HIS A 157 -7.52 8.11 -15.57
CA HIS A 157 -7.24 6.96 -14.71
C HIS A 157 -7.00 5.66 -15.51
N GLU A 158 -7.75 5.45 -16.60
CA GLU A 158 -7.54 4.32 -17.51
C GLU A 158 -6.21 4.43 -18.25
N ALA A 159 -5.79 5.64 -18.62
CA ALA A 159 -4.47 5.86 -19.20
C ALA A 159 -3.34 5.49 -18.23
N LEU A 160 -3.50 5.70 -16.92
CA LEU A 160 -2.54 5.22 -15.91
C LEU A 160 -2.44 3.68 -15.93
N VAL A 161 -3.58 2.99 -15.95
CA VAL A 161 -3.60 1.52 -16.01
C VAL A 161 -2.90 1.01 -17.28
N SER A 162 -3.17 1.63 -18.44
CA SER A 162 -2.49 1.29 -19.69
C SER A 162 -0.99 1.58 -19.62
N ALA A 163 -0.57 2.73 -19.08
CA ALA A 163 0.83 3.09 -18.94
C ALA A 163 1.61 2.11 -18.06
N VAL A 164 0.99 1.60 -16.97
CA VAL A 164 1.58 0.54 -16.13
C VAL A 164 1.77 -0.75 -16.92
N ARG A 165 0.76 -1.15 -17.70
CA ARG A 165 0.83 -2.39 -18.52
C ARG A 165 1.88 -2.30 -19.62
N ASP A 166 2.10 -1.11 -20.15
CA ASP A 166 3.08 -0.80 -21.20
C ASP A 166 4.49 -0.53 -20.65
N ASP A 167 4.67 -0.52 -19.31
CA ASP A 167 5.93 -0.17 -18.63
C ASP A 167 6.42 1.28 -18.96
N ASP A 168 5.49 2.19 -19.24
CA ASP A 168 5.79 3.57 -19.62
C ASP A 168 6.01 4.46 -18.38
N PHE A 169 7.22 4.37 -17.82
CA PHE A 169 7.65 5.14 -16.64
C PHE A 169 7.41 6.65 -16.75
N GLN A 170 7.59 7.23 -17.94
CA GLN A 170 7.44 8.67 -18.11
C GLN A 170 5.98 9.09 -18.08
N ALA A 171 5.11 8.31 -18.75
CA ALA A 171 3.66 8.52 -18.67
C ALA A 171 3.15 8.34 -17.24
N ILE A 172 3.58 7.31 -16.51
CA ILE A 172 3.16 7.07 -15.12
C ILE A 172 3.55 8.25 -14.22
N LYS A 173 4.80 8.71 -14.28
CA LYS A 173 5.26 9.87 -13.49
C LYS A 173 4.48 11.13 -13.83
N MET A 174 4.25 11.39 -15.12
CA MET A 174 3.48 12.54 -15.56
C MET A 174 2.04 12.47 -15.04
N LEU A 175 1.40 11.31 -15.12
CA LEU A 175 0.01 11.12 -14.72
C LEU A 175 -0.20 11.23 -13.20
N VAL A 176 0.76 10.79 -12.39
CA VAL A 176 0.56 10.59 -10.94
C VAL A 176 1.29 11.61 -10.06
N LEU A 177 2.49 12.03 -10.47
CA LEU A 177 3.37 12.89 -9.66
C LEU A 177 3.39 14.36 -10.13
N ARG A 178 2.52 14.74 -11.08
CA ARG A 178 2.39 16.13 -11.49
C ARG A 178 1.84 16.98 -10.35
N ASN A 179 2.39 18.19 -10.20
CA ASN A 179 1.94 19.22 -9.25
C ASN A 179 0.64 19.91 -9.73
N ASN A 180 -0.35 19.16 -10.17
CA ASN A 180 -1.67 19.69 -10.53
C ASN A 180 -2.79 18.92 -9.80
N ALA A 181 -3.98 19.53 -9.76
CA ALA A 181 -5.15 18.91 -9.13
C ALA A 181 -5.71 17.72 -9.95
N ASN A 182 -5.42 17.66 -11.26
CA ASN A 182 -6.02 16.74 -12.22
C ASN A 182 -5.20 15.47 -12.45
N LYS A 183 -4.46 15.02 -11.44
CA LYS A 183 -3.64 13.80 -11.52
C LYS A 183 -4.51 12.55 -11.62
N ALA A 184 -3.96 11.50 -12.22
CA ALA A 184 -4.59 10.18 -12.22
C ALA A 184 -4.70 9.63 -10.79
N SER A 185 -5.87 9.10 -10.44
CA SER A 185 -6.11 8.46 -9.14
C SER A 185 -5.48 7.07 -9.13
N VAL A 186 -4.54 6.84 -8.21
CA VAL A 186 -3.97 5.51 -7.98
C VAL A 186 -4.98 4.53 -7.37
N ASP A 187 -6.04 5.03 -6.74
CA ASP A 187 -7.14 4.24 -6.17
C ASP A 187 -8.20 3.77 -7.19
N TYR A 188 -8.08 4.17 -8.47
CA TYR A 188 -9.08 3.87 -9.49
C TYR A 188 -9.35 2.36 -9.63
N ARG A 189 -10.64 1.99 -9.61
CA ARG A 189 -11.12 0.59 -9.64
C ARG A 189 -10.38 -0.30 -8.63
N ASN A 190 -10.39 0.11 -7.37
CA ASN A 190 -9.74 -0.62 -6.27
C ASN A 190 -8.23 -0.76 -6.49
N ALA A 191 -7.57 0.31 -6.93
CA ALA A 191 -6.15 0.34 -7.26
C ALA A 191 -5.72 -0.62 -8.38
N LEU A 192 -6.47 -0.70 -9.47
CA LEU A 192 -6.16 -1.62 -10.57
C LEU A 192 -4.74 -1.44 -11.13
N ALA A 193 -4.27 -0.19 -11.25
CA ALA A 193 -2.90 0.10 -11.69
C ALA A 193 -1.85 -0.47 -10.73
N LEU A 194 -2.06 -0.31 -9.41
CA LEU A 194 -1.16 -0.86 -8.39
C LEU A 194 -1.21 -2.39 -8.36
N GLN A 195 -2.39 -2.99 -8.49
CA GLN A 195 -2.57 -4.44 -8.58
C GLN A 195 -1.81 -5.03 -9.78
N ASP A 196 -1.91 -4.40 -10.95
CA ASP A 196 -1.22 -4.84 -12.17
C ASP A 196 0.31 -4.73 -12.01
N ALA A 197 0.80 -3.63 -11.43
CA ALA A 197 2.23 -3.41 -11.18
C ALA A 197 2.82 -4.44 -10.21
N VAL A 198 2.12 -4.73 -9.11
CA VAL A 198 2.51 -5.75 -8.12
C VAL A 198 2.52 -7.14 -8.74
N SER A 199 1.47 -7.51 -9.48
CA SER A 199 1.34 -8.83 -10.11
C SER A 199 2.44 -9.10 -11.15
N ARG A 200 2.99 -8.05 -11.74
CA ARG A 200 4.10 -8.09 -12.72
C ARG A 200 5.48 -7.85 -12.09
N GLU A 201 5.54 -7.69 -10.77
CA GLU A 201 6.77 -7.42 -10.00
C GLU A 201 7.54 -6.19 -10.51
N GLN A 202 6.82 -5.15 -10.98
CA GLN A 202 7.40 -3.90 -11.49
C GLN A 202 7.80 -2.97 -10.34
N LEU A 203 8.84 -3.34 -9.57
CA LEU A 203 9.24 -2.64 -8.33
C LEU A 203 9.38 -1.11 -8.47
N PRO A 204 10.01 -0.56 -9.53
CA PRO A 204 10.16 0.90 -9.63
C PRO A 204 8.82 1.59 -9.94
N ILE A 205 7.89 0.94 -10.64
CA ILE A 205 6.52 1.45 -10.86
C ILE A 205 5.72 1.43 -9.56
N VAL A 206 5.80 0.33 -8.80
CA VAL A 206 5.15 0.21 -7.49
C VAL A 206 5.60 1.36 -6.58
N GLY A 207 6.91 1.67 -6.55
CA GLY A 207 7.43 2.80 -5.79
C GLY A 207 6.75 4.13 -6.17
N ILE A 208 6.67 4.46 -7.46
CA ILE A 208 6.02 5.67 -7.95
C ILE A 208 4.53 5.73 -7.57
N LEU A 209 3.83 4.59 -7.66
CA LEU A 209 2.41 4.52 -7.31
C LEU A 209 2.18 4.68 -5.80
N LEU A 210 3.09 4.16 -4.95
CA LEU A 210 3.03 4.33 -3.50
C LEU A 210 3.40 5.77 -3.07
N GLU A 211 4.32 6.43 -3.76
CA GLU A 211 4.62 7.87 -3.55
C GLU A 211 3.38 8.76 -3.74
N ALA A 212 2.44 8.31 -4.57
CA ALA A 212 1.16 8.99 -4.77
C ALA A 212 0.20 8.91 -3.56
N SER A 213 0.59 8.19 -2.51
CA SER A 213 -0.18 7.93 -1.29
C SER A 213 -1.56 7.30 -1.55
N PRO A 214 -1.62 6.04 -2.06
CA PRO A 214 -2.87 5.30 -2.17
C PRO A 214 -3.58 5.19 -0.81
N THR A 215 -4.90 5.08 -0.86
CA THR A 215 -5.73 4.79 0.32
C THR A 215 -5.40 3.43 0.93
N ILE A 216 -5.67 3.26 2.22
CA ILE A 216 -5.45 1.98 2.93
C ILE A 216 -6.28 0.87 2.28
N GLU A 217 -7.50 1.17 1.84
CA GLU A 217 -8.37 0.26 1.10
C GLU A 217 -7.73 -0.22 -0.21
N SER A 218 -7.10 0.71 -0.93
CA SER A 218 -6.40 0.42 -2.18
C SER A 218 -5.13 -0.40 -1.96
N LEU A 219 -4.37 -0.14 -0.89
CA LEU A 219 -3.28 -1.00 -0.47
C LEU A 219 -3.79 -2.41 -0.15
N ALA A 220 -4.91 -2.53 0.57
CA ALA A 220 -5.52 -3.82 0.92
C ALA A 220 -5.96 -4.62 -0.32
N TYR A 221 -6.42 -3.98 -1.40
CA TYR A 221 -6.74 -4.69 -2.65
C TYR A 221 -5.49 -5.18 -3.40
N ALA A 222 -4.37 -4.47 -3.31
CA ALA A 222 -3.14 -4.83 -4.02
C ALA A 222 -2.22 -5.78 -3.24
N PHE A 223 -2.24 -5.73 -1.90
CA PHE A 223 -1.37 -6.53 -1.03
C PHE A 223 -1.43 -8.04 -1.30
N PRO A 224 -2.60 -8.69 -1.52
CA PRO A 224 -2.69 -10.13 -1.79
C PRO A 224 -1.90 -10.60 -3.01
N HIS A 225 -1.69 -9.73 -3.99
CA HIS A 225 -0.96 -10.09 -5.20
C HIS A 225 0.54 -10.27 -4.95
N ILE A 226 1.08 -9.70 -3.86
CA ILE A 226 2.47 -9.87 -3.43
C ILE A 226 2.79 -11.37 -3.23
N ARG A 227 1.82 -12.17 -2.77
CA ARG A 227 2.02 -13.61 -2.54
C ARG A 227 2.49 -14.38 -3.77
N LYS A 228 2.15 -13.90 -4.97
CA LYS A 228 2.44 -14.56 -6.26
C LYS A 228 3.80 -14.16 -6.85
N THR A 229 4.50 -13.19 -6.25
CA THR A 229 5.79 -12.71 -6.75
C THR A 229 6.94 -13.61 -6.33
N SER A 230 8.14 -13.31 -6.81
CA SER A 230 9.37 -13.99 -6.37
C SER A 230 9.60 -13.84 -4.86
N LYS A 231 10.49 -14.67 -4.28
CA LYS A 231 10.84 -14.60 -2.85
C LYS A 231 11.39 -13.22 -2.47
N GLU A 232 12.25 -12.63 -3.31
CA GLU A 232 12.79 -11.29 -3.07
C GLU A 232 11.71 -10.21 -3.27
N GLY A 233 10.90 -10.35 -4.33
CA GLY A 233 9.76 -9.47 -4.58
C GLY A 233 8.79 -9.44 -3.41
N ARG A 234 8.51 -10.59 -2.77
CA ARG A 234 7.65 -10.66 -1.59
C ARG A 234 8.16 -9.73 -0.49
N ILE A 235 9.46 -9.71 -0.25
CA ILE A 235 10.04 -8.92 0.83
C ILE A 235 10.06 -7.43 0.47
N VAL A 236 10.56 -7.09 -0.72
CA VAL A 236 10.67 -5.69 -1.14
C VAL A 236 9.29 -5.03 -1.25
N LEU A 237 8.32 -5.73 -1.84
CA LEU A 237 6.95 -5.23 -1.98
C LEU A 237 6.24 -5.16 -0.62
N THR A 238 6.38 -6.18 0.24
CA THR A 238 5.79 -6.12 1.59
C THR A 238 6.33 -4.92 2.35
N GLN A 239 7.65 -4.69 2.35
CA GLN A 239 8.23 -3.53 3.02
C GLN A 239 7.69 -2.21 2.44
N ALA A 240 7.59 -2.11 1.11
CA ALA A 240 7.09 -0.90 0.45
C ALA A 240 5.64 -0.62 0.84
N PHE A 241 4.78 -1.64 0.88
CA PHE A 241 3.39 -1.51 1.28
C PHE A 241 3.22 -1.16 2.77
N LEU A 242 4.00 -1.78 3.65
CA LEU A 242 4.00 -1.46 5.08
C LEU A 242 4.46 -0.02 5.33
N ASN A 243 5.51 0.44 4.64
CA ASN A 243 5.95 1.84 4.65
C ASN A 243 4.87 2.79 4.12
N GLY A 244 4.05 2.33 3.15
CA GLY A 244 2.88 3.03 2.64
C GLY A 244 1.67 3.04 3.58
N GLY A 245 1.74 2.34 4.71
CA GLY A 245 0.67 2.28 5.72
C GLY A 245 -0.30 1.12 5.58
N ALA A 246 0.04 0.08 4.81
CA ALA A 246 -0.75 -1.16 4.75
C ALA A 246 -0.84 -1.80 6.15
N LYS A 247 -2.05 -2.20 6.55
CA LYS A 247 -2.34 -2.75 7.89
C LYS A 247 -3.63 -3.57 7.90
N GLY A 248 -3.91 -4.23 9.02
CA GLY A 248 -5.14 -4.97 9.26
C GLY A 248 -5.16 -6.33 8.56
N VAL A 249 -6.36 -6.78 8.20
CA VAL A 249 -6.65 -8.18 7.81
C VAL A 249 -5.72 -8.72 6.71
N GLU A 250 -5.29 -7.89 5.77
CA GLU A 250 -4.41 -8.33 4.67
C GLU A 250 -2.97 -8.58 5.14
N VAL A 251 -2.47 -7.76 6.08
CA VAL A 251 -1.16 -7.96 6.72
C VAL A 251 -1.21 -9.16 7.66
N ASP A 252 -2.30 -9.32 8.42
CA ASP A 252 -2.52 -10.48 9.29
C ASP A 252 -2.55 -11.79 8.49
N ARG A 253 -3.27 -11.78 7.35
CA ARG A 253 -3.33 -12.94 6.45
C ARG A 253 -1.98 -13.24 5.82
N ALA A 254 -1.20 -12.22 5.47
CA ALA A 254 0.14 -12.41 4.94
C ALA A 254 1.06 -13.09 5.97
N LEU A 255 0.95 -12.73 7.26
CA LEU A 255 1.65 -13.43 8.35
C LEU A 255 1.22 -14.89 8.42
N ALA A 256 -0.09 -15.16 8.47
CA ALA A 256 -0.63 -16.52 8.51
C ALA A 256 -0.11 -17.38 7.36
N MET A 257 -0.14 -16.85 6.13
CA MET A 257 0.37 -17.55 4.94
C MET A 257 1.89 -17.76 4.97
N ALA A 258 2.65 -16.81 5.53
CA ALA A 258 4.11 -16.94 5.65
C ALA A 258 4.50 -18.01 6.69
N ILE A 259 3.68 -18.21 7.73
CA ILE A 259 3.87 -19.27 8.73
C ILE A 259 3.61 -20.67 8.14
N GLU A 260 2.61 -20.78 7.26
CA GLU A 260 2.24 -22.02 6.57
C GLU A 260 3.28 -22.51 5.56
N ASP A 261 4.13 -21.61 5.03
CA ASP A 261 5.22 -22.00 4.13
C ASP A 261 6.15 -23.00 4.85
N LYS A 262 6.31 -24.21 4.29
CA LYS A 262 7.13 -25.28 4.88
C LYS A 262 8.60 -24.94 4.78
N SER A 263 9.40 -25.33 5.78
CA SER A 263 10.86 -25.26 5.72
C SER A 263 11.39 -26.03 4.49
N PRO A 264 12.37 -25.50 3.73
CA PRO A 264 13.16 -24.28 3.96
C PRO A 264 12.57 -23.01 3.32
N MET A 265 11.32 -23.04 2.86
CA MET A 265 10.68 -21.93 2.13
C MET A 265 10.13 -20.84 3.04
N ARG A 266 10.00 -21.12 4.35
CA ARG A 266 9.62 -20.13 5.36
C ARG A 266 10.65 -19.01 5.39
N ASP A 267 10.20 -17.80 5.16
CA ASP A 267 11.06 -16.63 5.11
C ASP A 267 10.98 -15.87 6.44
N GLU A 268 11.96 -16.08 7.31
CA GLU A 268 11.98 -15.40 8.61
C GLU A 268 12.13 -13.88 8.49
N ARG A 269 12.75 -13.37 7.41
CA ARG A 269 12.86 -11.92 7.19
C ARG A 269 11.48 -11.32 6.93
N LEU A 270 10.66 -12.03 6.15
CA LEU A 270 9.26 -11.64 5.92
C LEU A 270 8.43 -11.73 7.20
N LEU A 271 8.58 -12.80 7.99
CA LEU A 271 7.87 -12.95 9.26
C LEU A 271 8.19 -11.82 10.24
N ARG A 272 9.49 -11.54 10.46
CA ARG A 272 9.93 -10.43 11.33
C ARG A 272 9.34 -9.10 10.86
N MET A 273 9.44 -8.81 9.57
CA MET A 273 8.90 -7.58 8.99
C MET A 273 7.39 -7.42 9.21
N LEU A 274 6.60 -8.47 9.02
CA LEU A 274 5.15 -8.42 9.24
C LEU A 274 4.82 -8.22 10.72
N VAL A 275 5.50 -8.94 11.61
CA VAL A 275 5.28 -8.85 13.06
C VAL A 275 5.68 -7.47 13.61
N GLU A 276 6.84 -6.95 13.21
CA GLU A 276 7.33 -5.62 13.61
C GLU A 276 6.42 -4.48 13.13
N ASN A 277 5.64 -4.71 12.05
CA ASN A 277 4.66 -3.76 11.53
C ASN A 277 3.22 -4.04 12.02
N GLY A 278 3.07 -4.80 13.11
CA GLY A 278 1.81 -4.92 13.83
C GLY A 278 0.83 -5.96 13.27
N ALA A 279 1.31 -6.97 12.54
CA ALA A 279 0.49 -8.12 12.19
C ALA A 279 -0.01 -8.85 13.46
N ALA A 280 -1.27 -9.30 13.46
CA ALA A 280 -1.86 -10.01 14.59
C ALA A 280 -1.18 -11.36 14.86
N VAL A 281 -0.53 -11.48 16.03
CA VAL A 281 0.24 -12.67 16.42
C VAL A 281 -0.56 -13.67 17.28
N ASP A 282 -1.59 -13.21 18.00
CA ASP A 282 -2.34 -14.01 18.99
C ASP A 282 -2.82 -15.36 18.45
N THR A 283 -3.32 -15.40 17.22
CA THR A 283 -3.83 -16.63 16.59
C THR A 283 -2.76 -17.66 16.26
N HIS A 284 -1.48 -17.32 16.38
CA HIS A 284 -0.36 -18.13 15.92
C HIS A 284 0.54 -18.65 17.06
N VAL A 285 0.49 -18.03 18.25
CA VAL A 285 1.37 -18.37 19.38
C VAL A 285 1.17 -19.81 19.84
N GLU A 286 -0.08 -20.22 20.10
CA GLU A 286 -0.37 -21.61 20.53
C GLU A 286 0.09 -22.64 19.50
N HIS A 287 -0.05 -22.33 18.21
CA HIS A 287 0.39 -23.21 17.14
C HIS A 287 1.92 -23.39 17.11
N ALA A 288 2.68 -22.31 17.31
CA ALA A 288 4.13 -22.37 17.40
C ALA A 288 4.56 -23.22 18.60
N VAL A 289 3.93 -23.03 19.76
CA VAL A 289 4.21 -23.81 20.98
C VAL A 289 3.87 -25.27 20.77
N GLN A 290 2.69 -25.62 20.25
CA GLN A 290 2.28 -27.02 20.01
C GLN A 290 3.23 -27.78 19.08
N LYS A 291 3.89 -27.07 18.15
CA LYS A 291 4.91 -27.65 17.27
C LYS A 291 6.32 -27.64 17.87
N GLY A 292 6.51 -27.00 19.02
CA GLY A 292 7.82 -26.77 19.63
C GLY A 292 8.73 -25.86 18.79
N ASP A 293 8.15 -25.00 17.97
CA ASP A 293 8.86 -24.13 17.03
C ASP A 293 9.33 -22.86 17.74
N THR A 294 10.47 -22.98 18.44
CA THR A 294 11.02 -21.91 19.28
C THR A 294 11.46 -20.70 18.47
N ASP A 295 11.90 -20.89 17.22
CA ASP A 295 12.34 -19.80 16.35
C ASP A 295 11.15 -18.97 15.86
N LEU A 296 10.06 -19.63 15.45
CA LEU A 296 8.81 -18.94 15.13
C LEU A 296 8.24 -18.24 16.37
N LEU A 297 8.21 -18.91 17.53
CA LEU A 297 7.71 -18.31 18.76
C LEU A 297 8.51 -17.06 19.15
N ALA A 298 9.84 -17.09 19.03
CA ALA A 298 10.69 -15.94 19.29
C ALA A 298 10.37 -14.75 18.37
N ILE A 299 10.02 -15.00 17.11
CA ILE A 299 9.55 -13.96 16.19
C ILE A 299 8.18 -13.42 16.63
N LEU A 300 7.22 -14.31 16.93
CA LEU A 300 5.85 -13.91 17.29
C LEU A 300 5.78 -13.07 18.58
N ILE A 301 6.63 -13.35 19.56
CA ILE A 301 6.68 -12.60 20.82
C ILE A 301 7.03 -11.12 20.61
N VAL A 302 7.85 -10.80 19.59
CA VAL A 302 8.17 -9.40 19.23
C VAL A 302 6.90 -8.61 18.90
N GLY A 303 5.86 -9.28 18.39
CA GLY A 303 4.57 -8.67 18.08
C GLY A 303 3.72 -8.30 19.29
N GLY A 304 4.16 -8.65 20.51
CA GLY A 304 3.45 -8.35 21.75
C GLY A 304 2.11 -9.09 21.85
N PRO A 305 2.10 -10.43 21.83
CA PRO A 305 0.88 -11.20 22.03
C PRO A 305 0.23 -10.89 23.38
N SER A 306 -1.08 -11.06 23.47
CA SER A 306 -1.80 -10.82 24.73
C SER A 306 -1.35 -11.78 25.84
N VAL A 307 -1.36 -11.28 27.09
CA VAL A 307 -1.00 -12.07 28.28
C VAL A 307 -1.86 -13.32 28.41
N GLU A 308 -3.14 -13.25 28.05
CA GLU A 308 -4.04 -14.41 28.07
C GLU A 308 -3.55 -15.52 27.12
N VAL A 309 -3.17 -15.15 25.89
CA VAL A 309 -2.65 -16.11 24.90
C VAL A 309 -1.31 -16.70 25.33
N THR A 310 -0.38 -15.88 25.83
CA THR A 310 0.91 -16.40 26.31
C THR A 310 0.75 -17.30 27.54
N SER A 311 -0.19 -16.99 28.43
CA SER A 311 -0.50 -17.81 29.61
C SER A 311 -1.11 -19.16 29.25
N ARG A 312 -2.06 -19.19 28.29
CA ARG A 312 -2.59 -20.45 27.76
C ARG A 312 -1.51 -21.28 27.06
N ALA A 313 -0.67 -20.63 26.27
CA ALA A 313 0.43 -21.29 25.58
C ALA A 313 1.45 -21.86 26.59
N LEU A 314 1.67 -21.19 27.73
CA LEU A 314 2.55 -21.66 28.82
C LEU A 314 2.08 -23.02 29.37
N GLN A 315 0.77 -23.22 29.50
CA GLN A 315 0.18 -24.52 29.91
C GLN A 315 0.47 -25.65 28.93
N SER A 316 0.64 -25.34 27.64
CA SER A 316 1.04 -26.33 26.63
C SER A 316 2.55 -26.58 26.66
N ALA A 317 3.34 -25.52 26.88
CA ALA A 317 4.80 -25.59 26.93
C ALA A 317 5.30 -26.48 28.08
N VAL A 318 4.71 -26.39 29.29
CA VAL A 318 5.13 -27.18 30.47
C VAL A 318 4.98 -28.71 30.27
N LYS A 319 4.19 -29.15 29.29
CA LYS A 319 3.91 -30.57 29.00
C LYS A 319 4.87 -31.20 27.98
N PHE A 320 5.83 -30.45 27.46
CA PHE A 320 6.78 -30.98 26.47
C PHE A 320 7.75 -31.97 27.11
N ASP A 321 7.98 -33.13 26.49
CA ASP A 321 8.90 -34.14 27.06
C ASP A 321 10.37 -33.71 27.00
N ASP A 322 10.80 -33.10 25.88
CA ASP A 322 12.18 -32.63 25.71
C ASP A 322 12.47 -31.42 26.62
N GLU A 323 13.38 -31.60 27.59
CA GLU A 323 13.71 -30.58 28.59
C GLU A 323 14.24 -29.29 27.95
N ASN A 324 15.14 -29.39 26.96
CA ASN A 324 15.74 -28.20 26.34
C ASN A 324 14.68 -27.36 25.62
N GLN A 325 13.81 -28.02 24.85
CA GLN A 325 12.71 -27.39 24.13
C GLN A 325 11.67 -26.83 25.11
N ARG A 326 11.27 -27.59 26.12
CA ARG A 326 10.36 -27.14 27.19
C ARG A 326 10.88 -25.88 27.88
N MET A 327 12.12 -25.92 28.36
CA MET A 327 12.74 -24.78 29.05
C MET A 327 12.86 -23.57 28.13
N ARG A 328 13.16 -23.77 26.85
CA ARG A 328 13.22 -22.67 25.88
C ARG A 328 11.86 -22.04 25.62
N LEU A 329 10.80 -22.84 25.47
CA LEU A 329 9.43 -22.36 25.29
C LEU A 329 8.94 -21.60 26.52
N LEU A 330 9.14 -22.15 27.72
CA LEU A 330 8.78 -21.51 28.97
C LEU A 330 9.51 -20.16 29.13
N TYR A 331 10.83 -20.11 28.91
CA TYR A 331 11.59 -18.87 28.97
C TYR A 331 11.01 -17.79 28.04
N LEU A 332 10.75 -18.14 26.78
CA LEU A 332 10.20 -17.22 25.79
C LEU A 332 8.83 -16.68 26.22
N LEU A 333 7.93 -17.54 26.71
CA LEU A 333 6.58 -17.15 27.13
C LEU A 333 6.57 -16.30 28.41
N LEU A 334 7.44 -16.61 29.37
CA LEU A 334 7.60 -15.82 30.60
C LEU A 334 8.21 -14.44 30.31
N ASP A 335 9.18 -14.36 29.39
CA ASP A 335 9.72 -13.07 28.92
C ASP A 335 8.62 -12.22 28.26
N ALA A 336 7.72 -12.88 27.52
CA ALA A 336 6.49 -12.33 26.94
C ALA A 336 5.35 -12.10 27.97
N LYS A 337 5.66 -12.08 29.27
CA LYS A 337 4.73 -11.76 30.37
C LYS A 337 3.56 -12.73 30.53
N ALA A 338 3.73 -14.01 30.17
CA ALA A 338 2.77 -15.04 30.56
C ALA A 338 2.57 -15.06 32.09
N ASP A 339 1.31 -15.14 32.53
CA ASP A 339 0.95 -15.18 33.93
C ASP A 339 1.01 -16.62 34.46
N VAL A 340 1.93 -16.86 35.38
CA VAL A 340 2.09 -18.16 36.07
C VAL A 340 0.90 -18.51 36.96
N ASN A 341 0.02 -17.56 37.27
CA ASN A 341 -1.18 -17.75 38.08
C ASN A 341 -2.43 -18.07 37.24
N TYR A 342 -2.33 -18.04 35.92
CA TYR A 342 -3.42 -18.36 35.02
C TYR A 342 -3.98 -19.77 35.32
N ASP A 343 -5.31 -19.89 35.31
CA ASP A 343 -6.03 -21.12 35.65
C ASP A 343 -5.64 -21.69 37.04
N ASN A 344 -5.63 -20.81 38.04
CA ASN A 344 -5.26 -21.11 39.44
C ASN A 344 -3.85 -21.72 39.59
N GLY A 345 -2.89 -21.23 38.80
CA GLY A 345 -1.51 -21.69 38.91
C GLY A 345 -1.26 -23.07 38.31
N TYR A 346 -2.08 -23.50 37.34
CA TYR A 346 -1.97 -24.83 36.71
C TYR A 346 -0.53 -25.18 36.29
N VAL A 347 0.23 -24.23 35.76
CA VAL A 347 1.62 -24.47 35.31
C VAL A 347 2.57 -24.78 36.47
N VAL A 348 2.37 -24.14 37.63
CA VAL A 348 3.15 -24.40 38.85
C VAL A 348 2.79 -25.77 39.40
N PHE A 349 1.48 -26.06 39.49
CA PHE A 349 0.98 -27.38 39.88
C PHE A 349 1.55 -28.49 38.97
N GLN A 350 1.49 -28.31 37.65
CA GLN A 350 1.92 -29.31 36.68
C GLN A 350 3.42 -29.60 36.79
N ALA A 351 4.24 -28.58 37.04
CA ALA A 351 5.69 -28.77 37.26
C ALA A 351 5.98 -29.57 38.53
N VAL A 352 5.17 -29.41 39.59
CA VAL A 352 5.27 -30.22 40.81
C VAL A 352 4.80 -31.66 40.57
N ASP A 353 3.64 -31.83 39.93
CA ASP A 353 3.04 -33.13 39.63
C ASP A 353 3.95 -34.01 38.75
N SER A 354 4.69 -33.39 37.82
CA SER A 354 5.68 -34.09 36.99
C SER A 354 7.10 -34.14 37.58
N VAL A 355 7.31 -33.64 38.81
CA VAL A 355 8.62 -33.53 39.47
C VAL A 355 9.67 -32.81 38.60
N ASP A 356 9.23 -31.78 37.88
CA ASP A 356 10.09 -30.98 36.99
C ASP A 356 10.68 -29.78 37.75
N VAL A 357 11.73 -30.06 38.52
CA VAL A 357 12.44 -29.07 39.33
C VAL A 357 13.00 -27.89 38.49
N PRO A 358 13.59 -28.12 37.29
CA PRO A 358 13.99 -27.01 36.42
C PRO A 358 12.85 -26.07 36.03
N ALA A 359 11.71 -26.61 35.57
CA ALA A 359 10.56 -25.79 35.20
C ALA A 359 9.97 -25.09 36.43
N LEU A 360 9.82 -25.80 37.54
CA LEU A 360 9.32 -25.24 38.81
C LEU A 360 10.19 -24.05 39.23
N THR A 361 11.51 -24.23 39.27
CA THR A 361 12.45 -23.17 39.66
C THR A 361 12.27 -21.91 38.83
N MET A 362 12.11 -22.04 37.52
CA MET A 362 11.89 -20.90 36.63
C MET A 362 10.52 -20.24 36.83
N LEU A 363 9.45 -21.02 37.04
CA LEU A 363 8.12 -20.48 37.31
C LEU A 363 8.06 -19.73 38.65
N LEU A 364 8.74 -20.22 39.68
CA LEU A 364 8.79 -19.58 41.01
C LEU A 364 9.50 -18.21 40.98
N GLN A 365 10.42 -17.98 40.04
CA GLN A 365 11.04 -16.66 39.84
C GLN A 365 10.04 -15.58 39.42
N CYS A 366 8.89 -15.97 38.88
CA CYS A 366 7.81 -15.05 38.52
C CYS A 366 6.91 -14.65 39.69
N LEU A 367 7.25 -15.06 40.92
CA LEU A 367 6.53 -14.77 42.17
C LEU A 367 5.04 -15.16 42.10
N PRO A 368 4.72 -16.47 42.00
CA PRO A 368 3.34 -16.93 42.03
C PRO A 368 2.59 -16.46 43.29
N GLN A 369 1.30 -16.23 43.15
CA GLN A 369 0.42 -15.86 44.25
C GLN A 369 0.25 -17.02 45.23
N PRO A 370 -0.05 -16.74 46.51
CA PRO A 370 -0.25 -17.78 47.53
C PRO A 370 -1.20 -18.89 47.10
N GLN A 371 -2.33 -18.54 46.47
CA GLN A 371 -3.30 -19.54 45.99
C GLN A 371 -2.72 -20.55 44.99
N SER A 372 -1.83 -20.10 44.10
CA SER A 372 -1.13 -20.96 43.13
C SER A 372 -0.09 -21.85 43.84
N LEU A 373 0.58 -21.30 44.86
CA LEU A 373 1.55 -22.04 45.67
C LEU A 373 0.86 -23.10 46.54
N ASP A 374 -0.31 -22.81 47.12
CA ASP A 374 -1.05 -23.73 47.98
C ASP A 374 -1.47 -24.99 47.22
N ALA A 375 -2.01 -24.84 46.01
CA ALA A 375 -2.38 -25.96 45.15
C ALA A 375 -1.16 -26.81 44.75
N ALA A 376 -0.04 -26.17 44.45
CA ALA A 376 1.22 -26.85 44.15
C ALA A 376 1.80 -27.55 45.39
N PHE A 377 1.66 -26.95 46.59
CA PHE A 377 2.17 -27.51 47.84
C PHE A 377 1.39 -28.77 48.24
N ALA A 378 0.07 -28.77 48.10
CA ALA A 378 -0.75 -29.95 48.31
C ALA A 378 -0.33 -31.13 47.39
N ALA A 379 0.03 -30.83 46.14
CA ALA A 379 0.56 -31.83 45.20
C ALA A 379 1.93 -32.35 45.65
N ALA A 380 2.85 -31.48 46.08
CA ALA A 380 4.19 -31.85 46.51
C ALA A 380 4.19 -32.83 47.69
N ILE A 381 3.32 -32.62 48.69
CA ILE A 381 3.21 -33.52 49.85
C ILE A 381 2.62 -34.88 49.44
N SER A 382 1.84 -34.92 48.36
CA SER A 382 1.23 -36.15 47.86
C SER A 382 2.20 -36.99 47.02
N THR A 383 3.42 -36.49 46.75
CA THR A 383 4.46 -37.21 46.02
C THR A 383 4.95 -38.44 46.81
N THR A 384 5.06 -39.58 46.14
CA THR A 384 5.38 -40.86 46.79
C THR A 384 6.83 -40.98 47.24
N ASP A 385 7.77 -40.35 46.53
CA ASP A 385 9.17 -40.35 46.91
C ASP A 385 9.43 -39.20 47.91
N ILE A 386 9.94 -39.56 49.09
CA ILE A 386 10.16 -38.58 50.16
C ILE A 386 11.25 -37.56 49.81
N SER A 387 12.25 -37.95 49.02
CA SER A 387 13.33 -37.06 48.58
C SER A 387 12.78 -36.01 47.62
N GLU A 388 11.99 -36.42 46.64
CA GLU A 388 11.32 -35.52 45.69
C GLU A 388 10.33 -34.60 46.41
N CYS A 389 9.53 -35.16 47.34
CA CYS A 389 8.63 -34.39 48.19
C CYS A 389 9.37 -33.29 48.98
N CYS A 390 10.50 -33.64 49.62
CA CYS A 390 11.32 -32.68 50.36
C CYS A 390 11.87 -31.57 49.46
N GLU A 391 12.40 -31.92 48.28
CA GLU A 391 12.94 -30.96 47.32
C GLU A 391 11.85 -29.99 46.82
N LEU A 392 10.70 -30.50 46.41
CA LEU A 392 9.56 -29.69 45.95
C LEU A 392 9.04 -28.76 47.06
N CYS A 393 8.87 -29.28 48.29
CA CYS A 393 8.45 -28.47 49.44
C CYS A 393 9.45 -27.35 49.75
N LEU A 394 10.77 -27.64 49.69
CA LEU A 394 11.81 -26.63 49.88
C LEU A 394 11.70 -25.48 48.88
N HIS A 395 11.52 -25.80 47.60
CA HIS A 395 11.36 -24.80 46.54
C HIS A 395 10.11 -23.93 46.77
N LEU A 396 8.96 -24.54 47.08
CA LEU A 396 7.70 -23.83 47.31
C LEU A 396 7.73 -22.95 48.56
N LEU A 397 8.27 -23.44 49.68
CA LEU A 397 8.46 -22.64 50.89
C LEU A 397 9.42 -21.47 50.65
N GLY A 398 10.50 -21.71 49.88
CA GLY A 398 11.43 -20.66 49.45
C GLY A 398 10.76 -19.57 48.61
N ALA A 399 9.70 -19.91 47.86
CA ALA A 399 8.88 -18.97 47.12
C ALA A 399 7.75 -18.33 47.95
N GLY A 400 7.60 -18.69 49.22
CA GLY A 400 6.64 -18.09 50.15
C GLY A 400 5.34 -18.88 50.34
N ALA A 401 5.30 -20.18 50.00
CA ALA A 401 4.17 -21.04 50.36
C ALA A 401 3.94 -21.01 51.88
N SER A 402 2.69 -20.85 52.30
CA SER A 402 2.32 -20.72 53.72
C SER A 402 0.86 -21.07 53.96
N GLY A 403 0.45 -21.19 55.22
CA GLY A 403 -0.95 -21.46 55.58
C GLY A 403 -1.31 -22.94 55.60
N ILE A 404 -2.58 -23.23 55.36
CA ILE A 404 -3.22 -24.50 55.75
C ILE A 404 -2.54 -25.73 55.14
N GLU A 405 -2.10 -25.67 53.88
CA GLU A 405 -1.45 -26.84 53.25
C GLU A 405 -0.05 -27.10 53.83
N VAL A 406 0.67 -26.05 54.23
CA VAL A 406 1.95 -26.15 54.96
C VAL A 406 1.73 -26.74 56.35
N ASP A 407 0.66 -26.32 57.03
CA ASP A 407 0.31 -26.85 58.35
C ASP A 407 -0.10 -28.34 58.30
N LYS A 408 -0.85 -28.75 57.27
CA LYS A 408 -1.19 -30.16 57.03
C LYS A 408 0.06 -31.02 56.77
N ALA A 409 1.05 -30.50 56.05
CA ALA A 409 2.30 -31.22 55.82
C ALA A 409 3.04 -31.53 57.13
N LEU A 410 2.98 -30.61 58.10
CA LEU A 410 3.56 -30.84 59.42
C LEU A 410 2.91 -32.05 60.11
N GLY A 411 1.57 -32.17 60.03
CA GLY A 411 0.85 -33.33 60.57
C GLY A 411 1.25 -34.65 59.93
N ILE A 412 1.38 -34.69 58.61
CA ILE A 412 1.82 -35.88 57.86
C ILE A 412 3.26 -36.24 58.25
N ALA A 413 4.18 -35.27 58.27
CA ALA A 413 5.57 -35.49 58.66
C ALA A 413 5.73 -36.02 60.09
N VAL A 414 4.84 -35.66 61.02
CA VAL A 414 4.86 -36.18 62.39
C VAL A 414 4.34 -37.62 62.47
N ALA A 415 3.34 -37.97 61.66
CA ALA A 415 2.69 -39.28 61.67
C ALA A 415 3.55 -40.39 61.05
N GLU A 416 4.36 -40.08 60.04
CA GLU A 416 5.10 -41.08 59.23
C GLU A 416 6.55 -41.34 59.68
N LYS A 417 6.88 -41.08 60.95
CA LYS A 417 8.24 -41.30 61.49
C LYS A 417 8.64 -42.78 61.41
N PRO A 418 9.89 -43.11 61.03
CA PRO A 418 11.07 -42.22 60.95
C PRO A 418 11.43 -41.69 59.54
N GLU A 419 10.69 -42.06 58.49
CA GLU A 419 11.08 -41.81 57.09
C GLU A 419 10.96 -40.31 56.70
N SER A 420 10.14 -39.55 57.41
CA SER A 420 9.81 -38.13 57.15
C SER A 420 10.59 -37.10 58.00
N LEU A 421 11.73 -37.48 58.60
CA LEU A 421 12.53 -36.56 59.45
C LEU A 421 13.03 -35.33 58.67
N GLU A 422 13.35 -35.49 57.39
CA GLU A 422 13.81 -34.40 56.52
C GLU A 422 12.67 -33.42 56.22
N LEU A 423 11.50 -33.93 55.83
CA LEU A 423 10.28 -33.14 55.64
C LEU A 423 9.91 -32.36 56.90
N LEU A 424 10.01 -32.97 58.08
CA LEU A 424 9.76 -32.31 59.36
C LEU A 424 10.69 -31.09 59.56
N LYS A 425 11.98 -31.20 59.22
CA LYS A 425 12.94 -30.08 59.33
C LYS A 425 12.62 -28.95 58.37
N ILE A 426 12.10 -29.27 57.19
CA ILE A 426 11.78 -28.32 56.13
C ILE A 426 10.52 -27.51 56.46
N VAL A 427 9.48 -28.19 56.96
CA VAL A 427 8.14 -27.60 57.16
C VAL A 427 8.01 -26.88 58.51
N LEU A 428 8.67 -27.38 59.57
CA LEU A 428 8.56 -26.82 60.93
C LEU A 428 8.82 -25.30 61.04
N PRO A 429 9.78 -24.69 60.30
CA PRO A 429 10.00 -23.25 60.35
C PRO A 429 8.86 -22.40 59.76
N ALA A 430 8.01 -22.99 58.92
CA ALA A 430 6.98 -22.29 58.16
C ALA A 430 5.53 -22.64 58.56
N ALA A 431 5.31 -23.78 59.22
CA ALA A 431 4.01 -24.24 59.70
C ALA A 431 3.66 -23.72 61.09
N ASP A 432 2.36 -23.59 61.39
CA ASP A 432 1.84 -23.40 62.75
C ASP A 432 1.90 -24.74 63.51
N PRO A 433 2.76 -24.87 64.56
CA PRO A 433 2.86 -26.10 65.33
C PRO A 433 1.60 -26.42 66.15
N ASN A 434 0.61 -25.52 66.22
CA ASN A 434 -0.66 -25.75 66.93
C ASN A 434 -1.81 -26.15 65.99
N PHE A 435 -1.55 -26.30 64.69
CA PHE A 435 -2.57 -26.69 63.73
C PHE A 435 -3.13 -28.08 64.06
N ASP A 436 -4.46 -28.19 64.03
CA ASP A 436 -5.26 -29.40 64.28
C ASP A 436 -4.91 -30.19 65.57
N GLY A 437 -4.40 -29.51 66.61
CA GLY A 437 -4.11 -30.13 67.92
C GLY A 437 -2.87 -31.03 67.94
N ILE A 438 -1.99 -30.92 66.96
CA ILE A 438 -0.71 -31.64 66.88
C ILE A 438 0.25 -31.05 67.94
N LEU A 439 0.17 -31.53 69.18
CA LEU A 439 1.12 -31.16 70.24
C LEU A 439 2.50 -31.77 69.95
N LEU A 440 3.35 -31.02 69.25
CA LEU A 440 4.79 -31.28 69.16
C LEU A 440 5.45 -30.92 70.50
N LEU A 441 5.53 -31.92 71.39
CA LEU A 441 6.31 -31.85 72.64
C LEU A 441 7.82 -31.94 72.38
#